data_AF-A0A017T7C5-F1
#
_entry.id   AF-A0A017T7C5-F1
#
_cell.length_a   1.000
_cell.length_b   1.000
_cell.length_c   1.000
_cell.angle_alpha   90.00
_cell.angle_beta   90.00
_cell.angle_gamma   90.00
#
_symmetry.space_group_name_H-M   'P 1'
#
loop_
_entity.id
_entity.type
_entity.pdbx_description
1 polymer ?
#
loop_
_entity_poly.entity_id
_entity_poly.type
_entity_poly.pdbx_seq_one_letter_code
_entity_poly.pdbx_strand_id
1 'polypeptide(L)'
;MNRRLAVGVFVLAAVASPGVAPAGPGEPAVRAGEGAAASPAGAPVGVGSPAARGPEGGAVSAGGAEELLLDGEAIPAEASKPPTVAEWLAAPRVKFTRKGPAAAGCRAQMVRAWLRVRCEGQVFAVSLVGGGPEGVAFWIGGPVDAPFGELLTPVRRGDRRVFQLWAPGKDEAGMFAPKPMLVVQEQWIEGQRSPVLTAW
;
A
#
# COMPACT_ATOMS: atom_id res chain seq x y z
N MET A 1 -16.15 34.98 -33.90
CA MET A 1 -15.45 33.75 -33.48
C MET A 1 -16.49 32.68 -33.20
N ASN A 2 -16.73 31.80 -34.16
CA ASN A 2 -17.87 30.88 -34.17
C ASN A 2 -17.51 29.55 -33.50
N ARG A 3 -18.14 29.26 -32.35
CA ARG A 3 -18.13 27.93 -31.72
C ARG A 3 -19.20 27.07 -32.37
N ARG A 4 -18.82 25.99 -33.06
CA ARG A 4 -19.73 24.95 -33.53
C ARG A 4 -19.85 23.87 -32.45
N LEU A 5 -21.03 23.78 -31.82
CA LEU A 5 -21.43 22.63 -31.01
C LEU A 5 -21.81 21.47 -31.96
N ALA A 6 -21.18 20.31 -31.77
CA ALA A 6 -21.65 19.06 -32.35
C ALA A 6 -22.46 18.30 -31.30
N VAL A 7 -23.76 18.20 -31.53
CA VAL A 7 -24.68 17.35 -30.76
C VAL A 7 -24.62 15.95 -31.38
N GLY A 8 -23.95 15.02 -30.70
CA GLY A 8 -23.91 13.61 -31.08
C GLY A 8 -25.01 12.85 -30.34
N VAL A 9 -26.06 12.48 -31.06
CA VAL A 9 -27.10 11.55 -30.59
C VAL A 9 -26.52 10.13 -30.60
N PHE A 10 -26.27 9.56 -29.42
CA PHE A 10 -25.97 8.13 -29.29
C PHE A 10 -27.25 7.40 -28.86
N VAL A 11 -27.72 6.54 -29.76
CA VAL A 11 -28.86 5.65 -29.55
C VAL A 11 -28.42 4.48 -28.67
N LEU A 12 -29.09 4.31 -27.53
CA LEU A 12 -29.02 3.11 -26.70
C LEU A 12 -29.58 1.90 -27.47
N ALA A 13 -28.82 0.81 -27.50
CA ALA A 13 -29.37 -0.53 -27.72
C ALA A 13 -29.15 -1.35 -26.45
N ALA A 14 -30.26 -1.62 -25.75
CA ALA A 14 -30.32 -2.54 -24.63
C ALA A 14 -30.31 -3.99 -25.15
N VAL A 15 -29.39 -4.82 -24.66
CA VAL A 15 -29.51 -6.28 -24.75
C VAL A 15 -29.74 -6.81 -23.35
N ALA A 16 -30.96 -7.24 -23.11
CA ALA A 16 -31.39 -7.91 -21.90
C ALA A 16 -30.91 -9.36 -21.92
N SER A 17 -30.29 -9.80 -20.82
CA SER A 17 -30.15 -11.22 -20.49
C SER A 17 -30.82 -11.47 -19.13
N PRO A 18 -32.02 -12.07 -19.09
CA PRO A 18 -32.62 -12.52 -17.84
C PRO A 18 -32.05 -13.90 -17.49
N GLY A 19 -31.26 -13.95 -16.41
CA GLY A 19 -30.71 -15.19 -15.84
C GLY A 19 -30.88 -15.18 -14.33
N VAL A 20 -32.12 -15.35 -13.89
CA VAL A 20 -32.51 -15.52 -12.48
C VAL A 20 -32.02 -16.88 -12.00
N ALA A 21 -31.10 -16.89 -11.04
CA ALA A 21 -30.73 -18.11 -10.31
C ALA A 21 -31.71 -18.34 -9.15
N PRO A 22 -32.13 -19.60 -8.88
CA PRO A 22 -33.07 -19.91 -7.82
C PRO A 22 -32.46 -19.73 -6.43
N ALA A 23 -33.24 -19.07 -5.56
CA ALA A 23 -32.99 -18.97 -4.13
C ALA A 23 -33.07 -20.36 -3.49
N GLY A 24 -31.97 -20.80 -2.87
CA GLY A 24 -31.94 -21.98 -2.01
C GLY A 24 -32.58 -21.69 -0.64
N PRO A 25 -33.31 -22.65 -0.04
CA PRO A 25 -33.93 -22.47 1.26
C PRO A 25 -32.95 -22.81 2.40
N GLY A 26 -32.91 -21.93 3.40
CA GLY A 26 -32.74 -22.32 4.79
C GLY A 26 -31.32 -22.54 5.31
N GLU A 27 -30.79 -21.54 6.01
CA GLU A 27 -29.84 -21.78 7.09
C GLU A 27 -30.32 -21.04 8.36
N PRO A 28 -30.39 -21.73 9.52
CA PRO A 28 -31.13 -21.27 10.68
C PRO A 28 -30.46 -20.13 11.45
N ALA A 29 -31.32 -19.28 12.00
CA ALA A 29 -31.00 -18.22 12.95
C ALA A 29 -30.19 -18.74 14.14
N VAL A 30 -28.94 -18.28 14.27
CA VAL A 30 -28.15 -18.45 15.49
C VAL A 30 -28.41 -17.28 16.42
N ARG A 31 -28.84 -17.67 17.62
CA ARG A 31 -29.29 -16.87 18.76
C ARG A 31 -28.31 -15.78 19.18
N ALA A 32 -28.90 -14.63 19.53
CA ALA A 32 -28.33 -13.64 20.43
C ALA A 32 -27.99 -14.29 21.78
N GLY A 33 -26.72 -14.21 22.16
CA GLY A 33 -26.22 -14.52 23.49
C GLY A 33 -25.83 -13.21 24.17
N GLU A 34 -26.74 -12.69 24.98
CA GLU A 34 -26.53 -11.59 25.91
C GLU A 34 -25.71 -12.12 27.10
N GLY A 35 -24.46 -11.68 27.20
CA GLY A 35 -23.54 -12.03 28.27
C GLY A 35 -23.03 -10.77 28.97
N ALA A 36 -23.71 -10.41 30.06
CA ALA A 36 -23.31 -9.38 31.00
C ALA A 36 -22.22 -9.87 31.99
N ALA A 37 -21.58 -8.91 32.67
CA ALA A 37 -20.67 -9.03 33.83
C ALA A 37 -19.19 -9.36 33.51
N ALA A 38 -18.17 -8.77 34.13
CA ALA A 38 -18.06 -7.75 35.18
C ALA A 38 -16.66 -7.11 35.10
N SER A 39 -16.57 -5.81 35.43
CA SER A 39 -15.30 -5.16 35.78
C SER A 39 -14.83 -5.57 37.17
N PRO A 40 -13.54 -5.85 37.34
CA PRO A 40 -12.85 -5.59 38.59
C PRO A 40 -11.99 -4.33 38.46
N ALA A 41 -12.30 -3.37 39.32
CA ALA A 41 -11.45 -2.26 39.70
C ALA A 41 -10.22 -2.77 40.48
N GLY A 42 -9.06 -2.15 40.27
CA GLY A 42 -7.86 -2.41 41.06
C GLY A 42 -6.65 -1.62 40.57
N ALA A 43 -6.46 -0.41 41.12
CA ALA A 43 -5.20 0.31 41.06
C ALA A 43 -4.15 -0.38 41.97
N PRO A 44 -2.85 -0.24 41.67
CA PRO A 44 -2.10 0.69 42.53
C PRO A 44 -1.20 1.68 41.78
N VAL A 45 -1.09 2.84 42.40
CA VAL A 45 -0.18 3.94 42.10
C VAL A 45 1.25 3.52 42.48
N GLY A 46 2.14 3.47 41.50
CA GLY A 46 3.59 3.29 41.72
C GLY A 46 4.32 4.59 41.40
N VAL A 47 4.73 5.30 42.46
CA VAL A 47 5.66 6.44 42.39
C VAL A 47 7.08 5.88 42.38
N GLY A 48 7.88 6.17 41.35
CA GLY A 48 9.28 5.74 41.28
C GLY A 48 10.09 6.45 40.19
N SER A 49 10.83 7.49 40.60
CA SER A 49 12.04 8.07 39.95
C SER A 49 13.13 6.99 39.72
N PRO A 50 14.18 7.17 38.88
CA PRO A 50 14.85 8.43 38.50
C PRO A 50 15.21 8.61 37.01
N ALA A 51 15.58 9.84 36.68
CA ALA A 51 16.14 10.26 35.41
C ALA A 51 17.48 9.55 35.10
N ALA A 52 17.47 8.66 34.09
CA ALA A 52 18.68 8.21 33.42
C ALA A 52 18.90 9.09 32.18
N ARG A 53 19.94 9.93 32.21
CA ARG A 53 20.48 10.55 30.99
C ARG A 53 21.11 9.43 30.16
N GLY A 54 20.36 8.97 29.15
CA GLY A 54 20.87 8.06 28.14
C GLY A 54 21.89 8.76 27.24
N PRO A 55 22.85 8.01 26.68
CA PRO A 55 23.93 8.54 25.88
C PRO A 55 23.37 9.28 24.66
N GLU A 56 23.98 10.42 24.36
CA GLU A 56 23.76 11.20 23.14
C GLU A 56 23.92 10.25 21.95
N GLY A 57 22.78 9.84 21.39
CA GLY A 57 22.71 8.98 20.23
C GLY A 57 23.38 9.71 19.08
N GLY A 58 24.63 9.34 18.81
CA GLY A 58 25.34 9.75 17.61
C GLY A 58 24.42 9.48 16.44
N ALA A 59 23.97 10.55 15.79
CA ALA A 59 23.16 10.48 14.60
C ALA A 59 23.94 9.65 13.59
N VAL A 60 23.56 8.39 13.44
CA VAL A 60 24.07 7.52 12.40
C VAL A 60 23.58 8.17 11.13
N SER A 61 24.45 8.98 10.53
CA SER A 61 24.21 9.56 9.22
C SER A 61 23.83 8.39 8.35
N ALA A 62 22.59 8.40 7.86
CA ALA A 62 22.11 7.50 6.83
C ALA A 62 22.88 7.81 5.54
N GLY A 63 24.18 7.51 5.57
CA GLY A 63 25.07 7.58 4.43
C GLY A 63 24.42 6.80 3.32
N GLY A 64 24.40 7.40 2.13
CA GLY A 64 23.66 6.93 0.97
C GLY A 64 23.92 5.46 0.72
N ALA A 65 23.08 4.61 1.33
CA ALA A 65 23.12 3.18 1.15
C ALA A 65 22.90 2.95 -0.33
N GLU A 66 23.90 2.38 -0.97
CA GLU A 66 23.89 2.08 -2.39
C GLU A 66 22.58 1.36 -2.74
N GLU A 67 21.81 1.93 -3.66
CA GLU A 67 20.55 1.33 -4.09
C GLU A 67 20.84 0.17 -5.04
N LEU A 68 20.55 -1.04 -4.61
CA LEU A 68 20.78 -2.24 -5.39
C LEU A 68 19.75 -2.37 -6.51
N LEU A 69 20.16 -2.91 -7.66
CA LEU A 69 19.19 -3.35 -8.65
C LEU A 69 18.45 -4.59 -8.14
N LEU A 70 17.18 -4.72 -8.52
CA LEU A 70 16.44 -5.95 -8.26
C LEU A 70 17.02 -7.08 -9.12
N ASP A 71 17.63 -8.06 -8.46
CA ASP A 71 18.12 -9.28 -9.10
C ASP A 71 17.13 -10.41 -8.86
N GLY A 72 16.47 -10.86 -9.92
CA GLY A 72 15.49 -11.94 -9.84
C GLY A 72 16.08 -13.33 -9.57
N GLU A 73 17.39 -13.52 -9.71
CA GLU A 73 18.07 -14.76 -9.31
C GLU A 73 18.26 -14.85 -7.78
N ALA A 74 18.32 -13.69 -7.11
CA ALA A 74 18.44 -13.61 -5.65
C ALA A 74 17.10 -13.70 -4.92
N ILE A 75 15.97 -13.61 -5.63
CA ILE A 75 14.63 -13.68 -5.05
C ILE A 75 14.19 -15.16 -4.98
N PRO A 76 13.93 -15.72 -3.78
CA PRO A 76 13.47 -17.09 -3.64
C PRO A 76 12.13 -17.32 -4.37
N ALA A 77 11.99 -18.47 -5.03
CA ALA A 77 10.76 -18.83 -5.73
C ALA A 77 9.65 -19.25 -4.76
N GLU A 78 10.02 -19.83 -3.62
CA GLU A 78 9.09 -20.31 -2.62
C GLU A 78 8.47 -19.15 -1.84
N ALA A 79 7.17 -19.25 -1.56
CA ALA A 79 6.48 -18.30 -0.72
C ALA A 79 7.11 -18.26 0.68
N SER A 80 7.44 -17.07 1.16
CA SER A 80 8.05 -16.87 2.47
C SER A 80 7.13 -16.08 3.40
N LYS A 81 7.26 -16.30 4.71
CA LYS A 81 6.49 -15.54 5.71
C LYS A 81 6.76 -14.03 5.60
N PRO A 82 5.80 -13.15 5.94
CA PRO A 82 6.05 -11.71 6.00
C PRO A 82 7.29 -11.38 6.85
N PRO A 83 8.15 -10.43 6.43
CA PRO A 83 9.34 -10.08 7.21
C PRO A 83 8.99 -9.31 8.48
N THR A 84 9.81 -9.50 9.50
CA THR A 84 9.77 -8.82 10.78
C THR A 84 10.26 -7.37 10.69
N VAL A 85 9.96 -6.56 11.70
CA VAL A 85 10.45 -5.17 11.78
C VAL A 85 11.98 -5.11 11.75
N ALA A 86 12.65 -6.02 12.47
CA ALA A 86 14.12 -6.08 12.51
C ALA A 86 14.71 -6.38 11.12
N GLU A 87 14.10 -7.30 10.35
CA GLU A 87 14.51 -7.55 8.97
C GLU A 87 14.34 -6.30 8.09
N TRP A 88 13.24 -5.54 8.23
CA TRP A 88 13.03 -4.32 7.46
C TRP A 88 14.01 -3.19 7.78
N LEU A 89 14.46 -3.10 9.02
CA LEU A 89 15.47 -2.12 9.43
C LEU A 89 16.84 -2.43 8.82
N ALA A 90 17.17 -3.71 8.64
CA ALA A 90 18.41 -4.16 8.00
C ALA A 90 18.29 -4.29 6.47
N ALA A 91 17.09 -4.15 5.91
CA ALA A 91 16.82 -4.43 4.51
C ALA A 91 17.57 -3.47 3.57
N PRO A 92 18.27 -4.00 2.54
CA PRO A 92 18.89 -3.16 1.54
C PRO A 92 17.84 -2.36 0.77
N ARG A 93 18.23 -1.14 0.37
CA ARG A 93 17.43 -0.35 -0.56
C ARG A 93 17.58 -0.91 -1.96
N VAL A 94 16.47 -0.91 -2.70
CA VAL A 94 16.45 -1.31 -4.10
C VAL A 94 16.02 -0.14 -4.98
N LYS A 95 16.62 -0.06 -6.16
CA LYS A 95 16.38 0.99 -7.12
C LYS A 95 15.09 0.72 -7.90
N PHE A 96 14.31 1.77 -8.14
CA PHE A 96 13.24 1.74 -9.12
C PHE A 96 13.82 1.63 -10.53
N THR A 97 13.33 0.68 -11.33
CA THR A 97 13.65 0.57 -12.75
C THR A 97 13.31 1.86 -13.51
N ARG A 98 12.19 2.51 -13.16
CA ARG A 98 11.85 3.87 -13.62
C ARG A 98 11.19 4.66 -12.49
N LYS A 99 11.60 5.91 -12.31
CA LYS A 99 11.12 6.80 -11.25
C LYS A 99 10.82 8.18 -11.84
N GLY A 100 9.55 8.58 -11.78
CA GLY A 100 9.09 9.90 -12.20
C GLY A 100 9.23 10.96 -11.11
N PRO A 101 9.04 12.25 -11.43
CA PRO A 101 9.17 13.35 -10.47
C PRO A 101 8.23 13.25 -9.27
N ALA A 102 6.97 12.83 -9.47
CA ALA A 102 6.01 12.67 -8.36
C ALA A 102 6.43 11.58 -7.35
N ALA A 103 7.27 10.65 -7.79
CA ALA A 103 7.81 9.59 -6.96
C ALA A 103 9.13 9.97 -6.27
N ALA A 104 9.61 11.22 -6.33
CA ALA A 104 10.93 11.61 -5.78
C ALA A 104 11.15 11.15 -4.33
N GLY A 105 10.13 11.29 -3.47
CA GLY A 105 10.12 10.86 -2.06
C GLY A 105 9.85 9.36 -1.84
N CYS A 106 9.77 8.55 -2.90
CA CYS A 106 9.59 7.10 -2.77
C CYS A 106 10.93 6.39 -2.58
N ARG A 107 10.93 5.40 -1.68
CA ARG A 107 12.02 4.46 -1.42
C ARG A 107 11.48 3.04 -1.48
N ALA A 108 12.30 2.12 -1.99
CA ALA A 108 11.98 0.70 -2.02
C ALA A 108 13.03 -0.10 -1.26
N GLN A 109 12.59 -1.15 -0.57
CA GLN A 109 13.44 -2.12 0.12
C GLN A 109 12.96 -3.53 -0.23
N MET A 110 13.90 -4.47 -0.29
CA MET A 110 13.62 -5.88 -0.56
C MET A 110 14.17 -6.73 0.57
N VAL A 111 13.34 -7.66 1.06
CA VAL A 111 13.76 -8.69 2.01
C VAL A 111 13.23 -10.03 1.53
N ARG A 112 14.12 -10.98 1.26
CA ARG A 112 13.75 -12.31 0.73
C ARG A 112 12.92 -12.14 -0.56
N ALA A 113 11.64 -12.49 -0.54
CA ALA A 113 10.68 -12.33 -1.64
C ALA A 113 9.60 -11.27 -1.36
N TRP A 114 9.90 -10.28 -0.52
CA TRP A 114 8.99 -9.22 -0.12
C TRP A 114 9.53 -7.85 -0.47
N LEU A 115 8.71 -7.06 -1.16
CA LEU A 115 8.98 -5.68 -1.53
C LEU A 115 8.20 -4.75 -0.60
N ARG A 116 8.92 -3.76 -0.06
CA ARG A 116 8.33 -2.63 0.66
C ARG A 116 8.58 -1.35 -0.11
N VAL A 117 7.53 -0.63 -0.46
CA VAL A 117 7.62 0.70 -1.10
C VAL A 117 7.01 1.73 -0.17
N ARG A 118 7.79 2.73 0.21
CA ARG A 118 7.35 3.84 1.04
C ARG A 118 7.47 5.13 0.27
N CYS A 119 6.37 5.88 0.16
CA CYS A 119 6.33 7.17 -0.52
C CYS A 119 5.91 8.26 0.46
N GLU A 120 6.76 9.28 0.57
CA GLU A 120 6.47 10.50 1.32
C GLU A 120 5.45 11.36 0.58
N GLY A 121 4.55 11.99 1.33
CA GLY A 121 3.50 12.84 0.79
C GLY A 121 2.19 12.70 1.56
N GLN A 122 1.26 13.60 1.30
CA GLN A 122 -0.09 13.60 1.88
C GLN A 122 -0.89 12.43 1.30
N VAL A 123 -0.57 11.20 1.64
CA VAL A 123 -1.32 10.01 1.22
C VAL A 123 -2.59 9.91 2.06
N PHE A 124 -3.73 9.89 1.40
CA PHE A 124 -5.04 9.72 2.02
C PHE A 124 -5.59 8.31 1.81
N ALA A 125 -5.30 7.69 0.67
CA ALA A 125 -5.75 6.33 0.36
C ALA A 125 -4.76 5.61 -0.55
N VAL A 126 -4.86 4.29 -0.54
CA VAL A 126 -4.14 3.39 -1.45
C VAL A 126 -5.15 2.45 -2.10
N SER A 127 -5.04 2.23 -3.39
CA SER A 127 -5.89 1.29 -4.14
C SER A 127 -5.02 0.32 -4.93
N LEU A 128 -5.32 -0.98 -4.86
CA LEU A 128 -4.84 -1.97 -5.82
C LEU A 128 -5.73 -1.88 -7.07
N VAL A 129 -5.20 -1.31 -8.15
CA VAL A 129 -5.93 -1.06 -9.40
C VAL A 129 -5.88 -2.28 -10.32
N GLY A 130 -4.82 -3.08 -10.23
CA GLY A 130 -4.68 -4.32 -11.00
C GLY A 130 -3.74 -5.31 -10.33
N GLY A 131 -3.96 -6.59 -10.59
CA GLY A 131 -3.24 -7.71 -9.95
C GLY A 131 -4.03 -8.38 -8.83
N GLY A 132 -3.41 -9.39 -8.20
CA GLY A 132 -3.99 -10.13 -7.08
C GLY A 132 -3.66 -9.50 -5.71
N PRO A 133 -4.60 -9.49 -4.75
CA PRO A 133 -4.41 -8.91 -3.42
C PRO A 133 -3.64 -9.82 -2.44
N GLU A 134 -3.25 -11.03 -2.85
CA GLU A 134 -2.68 -12.04 -1.96
C GLU A 134 -1.36 -11.55 -1.37
N GLY A 135 -1.32 -11.44 -0.04
CA GLY A 135 -0.14 -10.98 0.69
C GLY A 135 0.13 -9.47 0.57
N VAL A 136 -0.76 -8.71 -0.06
CA VAL A 136 -0.66 -7.24 -0.10
C VAL A 136 -1.08 -6.66 1.24
N ALA A 137 -0.28 -5.72 1.76
CA ALA A 137 -0.65 -4.86 2.87
C ALA A 137 -0.24 -3.42 2.57
N PHE A 138 -0.93 -2.46 3.18
CA PHE A 138 -0.56 -1.05 3.07
C PHE A 138 -0.80 -0.33 4.38
N TRP A 139 -0.01 0.73 4.59
CA TRP A 139 -0.13 1.63 5.73
C TRP A 139 -0.13 3.07 5.27
N ILE A 140 -0.92 3.89 5.94
CA ILE A 140 -0.89 5.34 5.81
C ILE A 140 -0.61 5.87 7.22
N GLY A 141 0.39 6.71 7.36
CA GLY A 141 0.78 7.20 8.67
C GLY A 141 1.87 8.26 8.61
N GLY A 142 2.53 8.45 9.75
CA GLY A 142 3.53 9.50 9.94
C GLY A 142 2.97 10.67 10.75
N PRO A 143 3.85 11.57 11.20
CA PRO A 143 3.41 12.79 11.84
C PRO A 143 2.70 13.69 10.82
N VAL A 144 1.89 14.63 11.30
CA VAL A 144 1.03 15.49 10.46
C VAL A 144 1.82 16.28 9.41
N ASP A 145 3.07 16.62 9.74
CA ASP A 145 4.01 17.36 8.90
C ASP A 145 4.84 16.48 7.94
N ALA A 146 4.87 15.16 8.15
CA ALA A 146 5.56 14.21 7.28
C ALA A 146 4.78 12.90 7.06
N PRO A 147 3.56 12.97 6.48
CA PRO A 147 2.80 11.78 6.19
C PRO A 147 3.45 10.95 5.07
N PHE A 148 3.09 9.69 5.05
CA PHE A 148 3.54 8.72 4.07
C PHE A 148 2.47 7.67 3.77
N GLY A 149 2.60 7.08 2.59
CA GLY A 149 1.99 5.80 2.25
C GLY A 149 3.07 4.72 2.16
N GLU A 150 2.77 3.54 2.65
CA GLU A 150 3.64 2.37 2.59
C GLU A 150 2.87 1.19 2.00
N LEU A 151 3.51 0.49 1.08
CA LEU A 151 3.03 -0.71 0.40
C LEU A 151 3.94 -1.87 0.77
N LEU A 152 3.35 -3.03 1.02
CA LEU A 152 4.06 -4.28 1.22
C LEU A 152 3.43 -5.34 0.32
N THR A 153 4.24 -6.01 -0.50
CA THR A 153 3.76 -7.06 -1.41
C THR A 153 4.81 -8.17 -1.56
N PRO A 154 4.41 -9.44 -1.68
CA PRO A 154 5.30 -10.46 -2.19
C PRO A 154 5.65 -10.15 -3.65
N VAL A 155 6.86 -10.54 -4.08
CA VAL A 155 7.33 -10.44 -5.46
C VAL A 155 7.49 -11.85 -6.00
N ARG A 156 6.79 -12.18 -7.08
CA ARG A 156 6.79 -13.53 -7.68
C ARG A 156 6.80 -13.44 -9.20
N ARG A 157 7.40 -14.44 -9.85
CA ARG A 157 7.31 -14.58 -11.31
C ARG A 157 5.85 -14.75 -11.72
N GLY A 158 5.48 -14.07 -12.80
CA GLY A 158 4.12 -13.99 -13.32
C GLY A 158 3.28 -12.87 -12.71
N ASP A 159 3.64 -12.34 -11.55
CA ASP A 159 2.86 -11.30 -10.87
C ASP A 159 2.95 -9.96 -11.63
N ARG A 160 1.83 -9.22 -11.59
CA ARG A 160 1.71 -7.85 -12.10
C ARG A 160 0.75 -7.11 -11.20
N ARG A 161 1.24 -6.09 -10.48
CA ARG A 161 0.44 -5.29 -9.58
C ARG A 161 0.59 -3.80 -9.89
N VAL A 162 -0.53 -3.09 -9.83
CA VAL A 162 -0.60 -1.65 -10.02
C VAL A 162 -1.30 -1.04 -8.83
N PHE A 163 -0.61 -0.16 -8.11
CA PHE A 163 -1.11 0.54 -6.94
C PHE A 163 -1.25 2.03 -7.25
N GLN A 164 -2.41 2.61 -6.92
CA GLN A 164 -2.64 4.05 -6.97
C GLN A 164 -2.63 4.60 -5.55
N LEU A 165 -1.72 5.54 -5.29
CA LEU A 165 -1.76 6.37 -4.09
C LEU A 165 -2.57 7.62 -4.38
N TRP A 166 -3.44 7.99 -3.45
CA TRP A 166 -4.31 9.15 -3.55
C TRP A 166 -3.92 10.19 -2.51
N ALA A 167 -3.98 11.45 -2.90
CA ALA A 167 -3.83 12.59 -2.02
C ALA A 167 -5.19 13.19 -1.67
N PRO A 168 -5.35 13.83 -0.50
CA PRO A 168 -6.53 14.61 -0.23
C PRO A 168 -6.61 15.78 -1.22
N GLY A 169 -7.80 16.12 -1.64
CA GLY A 169 -8.03 17.21 -2.57
C GLY A 169 -9.41 17.79 -2.42
N LYS A 170 -9.64 18.88 -3.15
CA LYS A 170 -10.96 19.50 -3.31
C LYS A 170 -11.26 19.72 -4.79
N ASP A 171 -12.53 19.60 -5.14
CA ASP A 171 -13.06 19.99 -6.45
C ASP A 171 -13.30 21.52 -6.51
N GLU A 172 -13.88 22.00 -7.61
CA GLU A 172 -14.19 23.43 -7.81
C GLU A 172 -15.21 23.97 -6.81
N ALA A 173 -16.10 23.11 -6.28
CA ALA A 173 -17.08 23.46 -5.26
C ALA A 173 -16.51 23.42 -3.84
N GLY A 174 -15.22 23.08 -3.69
CA GLY A 174 -14.56 22.94 -2.39
C GLY A 174 -14.90 21.64 -1.64
N MET A 175 -15.61 20.72 -2.27
CA MET A 175 -15.97 19.42 -1.72
C MET A 175 -14.78 18.48 -1.77
N PHE A 176 -14.68 17.55 -0.80
CA PHE A 176 -13.59 16.58 -0.75
C PHE A 176 -13.59 15.72 -2.02
N ALA A 177 -12.49 15.77 -2.75
CA ALA A 177 -12.28 15.02 -3.99
C ALA A 177 -10.83 14.52 -4.00
N PRO A 178 -10.57 13.24 -3.69
CA PRO A 178 -9.21 12.71 -3.68
C PRO A 178 -8.61 12.82 -5.08
N LYS A 179 -7.32 13.19 -5.13
CA LYS A 179 -6.59 13.36 -6.39
C LYS A 179 -5.57 12.24 -6.54
N PRO A 180 -5.39 11.67 -7.74
CA PRO A 180 -4.29 10.75 -7.98
C PRO A 180 -2.96 11.42 -7.59
N MET A 181 -2.19 10.78 -6.71
CA MET A 181 -0.91 11.30 -6.24
C MET A 181 0.24 10.72 -7.05
N LEU A 182 0.33 9.39 -7.09
CA LEU A 182 1.29 8.64 -7.89
C LEU A 182 0.83 7.20 -8.09
N VAL A 183 1.38 6.54 -9.11
CA VAL A 183 1.19 5.12 -9.35
C VAL A 183 2.48 4.38 -9.05
N VAL A 184 2.40 3.25 -8.33
CA VAL A 184 3.49 2.28 -8.19
C VAL A 184 3.11 1.01 -8.93
N GLN A 185 3.96 0.55 -9.82
CA GLN A 185 3.78 -0.72 -10.51
C GLN A 185 4.97 -1.65 -10.27
N GLU A 186 4.64 -2.85 -9.82
CA GLU A 186 5.55 -3.99 -9.67
C GLU A 186 5.11 -5.05 -10.67
N GLN A 187 6.04 -5.56 -11.48
CA GLN A 187 5.73 -6.66 -12.39
C GLN A 187 6.94 -7.56 -12.57
N TRP A 188 6.69 -8.86 -12.68
CA TRP A 188 7.69 -9.82 -13.08
C TRP A 188 7.12 -10.73 -14.16
N ILE A 189 7.32 -10.35 -15.41
CA ILE A 189 6.79 -11.12 -16.54
C ILE A 189 7.53 -12.47 -16.63
N GLU A 190 6.81 -13.53 -16.99
CA GLU A 190 7.41 -14.83 -17.26
C GLU A 190 8.55 -14.72 -18.28
N GLY A 191 9.66 -15.39 -18.02
CA GLY A 191 10.87 -15.28 -18.84
C GLY A 191 11.73 -14.00 -18.62
N GLN A 192 11.28 -13.01 -17.85
CA GLN A 192 12.16 -11.89 -17.46
C GLN A 192 13.12 -12.30 -16.34
N ARG A 193 14.39 -11.87 -16.46
CA ARG A 193 15.42 -12.18 -15.46
C ARG A 193 15.07 -11.61 -14.08
N SER A 194 14.61 -10.36 -14.05
CA SER A 194 14.33 -9.59 -12.84
C SER A 194 12.96 -8.93 -12.89
N PRO A 195 12.34 -8.64 -11.73
CA PRO A 195 11.15 -7.81 -11.67
C PRO A 195 11.45 -6.36 -12.08
N VAL A 196 10.44 -5.70 -12.62
CA VAL A 196 10.45 -4.29 -12.98
C VAL A 196 9.62 -3.53 -11.95
N LEU A 197 10.25 -2.56 -11.30
CA LEU A 197 9.62 -1.68 -10.31
C LEU A 197 9.59 -0.26 -10.84
N THR A 198 8.40 0.34 -10.90
CA THR A 198 8.21 1.67 -11.47
C THR A 198 7.32 2.53 -10.59
N ALA A 199 7.56 3.85 -10.60
CA ALA A 199 6.70 4.81 -9.93
C ALA A 199 6.65 6.14 -10.69
N TRP A 200 5.48 6.74 -10.85
CA TRP A 200 5.29 8.00 -11.57
C TRP A 200 4.11 8.83 -11.08
#